data_AF-A0A0G4FMC8-F1
#
_entry.id   AF-A0A0G4FMC8-F1
#
_cell.length_a   1.000
_cell.length_b   1.000
_cell.length_c   1.000
_cell.angle_alpha   90.00
_cell.angle_beta   90.00
_cell.angle_gamma   90.00
#
_symmetry.space_group_name_H-M   'P 1'
#
loop_
_entity.id
_entity.type
_entity.pdbx_description
1 polymer ?
#
loop_
_entity_poly.entity_id
_entity_poly.type
_entity_poly.pdbx_seq_one_letter_code
_entity_poly.pdbx_strand_id
1 'polypeptide(L)'
;MHSSLVRAAQYAVDEKVPALFDASSPSSLGSGIQAKRPDVLLQIGFVDCVRIESKTSEADLRKASGELVRKMRPWSAAFYGDMPSILGIVSSGSGLFEARELRRDGKPAWTLQGRFYEPGAVTLLARAMIQVCAYAKARSDVEGWNCKKDRVMLHRDTKDDSEPYVEKVYEESRIRHLIPFYNATAKVPGLERAQRLPEKTAFKLTPFGCSRLPHSSEVLQDITETVSQMHKKQWVHRDLRWANVVLDVRREGRRWTVIDCEFAAKIGTFRKDSLPPSLGFTLQDRVESEDENAEVDTSRNYFLVGKMIQELLEKGLVQDAAVNKRLEELVVLLCKPADGHERTQIISDRAQGFRELKDYLTGCDIGV
;
A
#
# COMPACT_ATOMS: atom_id res chain seq x y z
N MET A 1 -33.52 7.32 -1.20
CA MET A 1 -32.96 7.32 0.17
C MET A 1 -31.44 7.18 0.15
N HIS A 2 -30.88 6.03 -0.27
CA HIS A 2 -29.43 5.88 -0.45
C HIS A 2 -28.82 6.97 -1.34
N SER A 3 -29.50 7.29 -2.44
CA SER A 3 -29.13 8.38 -3.34
C SER A 3 -29.07 9.76 -2.67
N SER A 4 -29.92 10.04 -1.68
CA SER A 4 -29.99 11.34 -0.99
C SER A 4 -28.89 11.50 0.05
N LEU A 5 -28.63 10.45 0.85
CA LEU A 5 -27.53 10.43 1.81
C LEU A 5 -26.16 10.48 1.12
N VAL A 6 -26.02 9.76 0.01
CA VAL A 6 -24.80 9.79 -0.81
C VAL A 6 -24.59 11.17 -1.42
N ARG A 7 -25.63 11.81 -1.96
CA ARG A 7 -25.53 13.19 -2.45
C ARG A 7 -25.11 14.16 -1.36
N ALA A 8 -25.68 14.06 -0.16
CA ALA A 8 -25.30 14.90 0.98
C ALA A 8 -23.81 14.73 1.34
N ALA A 9 -23.32 13.48 1.34
CA ALA A 9 -21.90 13.19 1.57
C ALA A 9 -21.00 13.75 0.45
N GLN A 10 -21.39 13.57 -0.83
CA GLN A 10 -20.66 14.09 -1.99
C GLN A 10 -20.55 15.62 -1.98
N TYR A 11 -21.66 16.32 -1.67
CA TYR A 11 -21.66 17.78 -1.55
C TYR A 11 -20.72 18.27 -0.43
N ALA A 12 -20.67 17.55 0.69
CA ALA A 12 -19.88 17.97 1.83
C ALA A 12 -18.36 17.76 1.65
N VAL A 13 -17.96 16.88 0.74
CA VAL A 13 -16.54 16.68 0.41
C VAL A 13 -16.13 17.38 -0.88
N ASP A 14 -16.97 18.25 -1.45
CA ASP A 14 -16.65 19.06 -2.64
C ASP A 14 -16.00 18.24 -3.77
N GLU A 15 -16.59 17.09 -4.10
CA GLU A 15 -16.07 16.19 -5.13
C GLU A 15 -17.01 16.07 -6.33
N LYS A 16 -16.43 16.16 -7.54
CA LYS A 16 -17.01 15.72 -8.82
C LYS A 16 -16.51 14.31 -9.22
N VAL A 17 -16.20 13.44 -8.25
CA VAL A 17 -15.62 12.12 -8.51
C VAL A 17 -16.73 11.10 -8.79
N PRO A 18 -16.52 10.17 -9.75
CA PRO A 18 -17.46 9.09 -10.03
C PRO A 18 -17.57 8.18 -8.80
N ALA A 19 -18.60 8.38 -7.99
CA ALA A 19 -19.03 7.35 -7.05
C ALA A 19 -19.33 6.10 -7.88
N LEU A 20 -18.51 5.06 -7.75
CA LEU A 20 -18.75 3.79 -8.42
C LEU A 20 -20.00 3.17 -7.78
N PHE A 21 -21.16 3.49 -8.34
CA PHE A 21 -22.42 2.80 -8.09
C PHE A 21 -22.31 1.40 -8.67
N ASP A 22 -21.94 0.43 -7.86
CA ASP A 22 -22.19 -0.97 -8.18
C ASP A 22 -23.49 -1.39 -7.48
N ALA A 23 -24.61 -0.84 -7.95
CA ALA A 23 -25.93 -1.40 -7.65
C ALA A 23 -26.13 -2.62 -8.55
N SER A 24 -25.39 -3.70 -8.32
CA SER A 24 -25.62 -4.95 -9.03
C SER A 24 -26.93 -5.58 -8.53
N SER A 25 -27.73 -6.09 -9.48
CA SER A 25 -28.91 -6.90 -9.17
C SER A 25 -28.54 -8.02 -8.18
N PRO A 26 -29.45 -8.41 -7.27
CA PRO A 26 -29.22 -9.55 -6.40
C PRO A 26 -28.86 -10.74 -7.29
N SER A 27 -27.68 -11.32 -7.11
CA SER A 27 -27.35 -12.58 -7.78
C SER A 27 -28.35 -13.63 -7.33
N SER A 28 -29.36 -13.82 -8.17
CA SER A 28 -30.26 -14.95 -8.09
C SER A 28 -29.43 -16.20 -8.37
N LEU A 29 -29.57 -17.17 -7.48
CA LEU A 29 -29.12 -18.57 -7.58
C LEU A 29 -27.64 -18.82 -7.27
N GLY A 30 -27.41 -19.50 -6.14
CA GLY A 30 -26.11 -20.03 -5.74
C GLY A 30 -25.95 -20.02 -4.23
N SER A 31 -26.45 -21.08 -3.57
CA SER A 31 -26.17 -21.39 -2.17
C SER A 31 -24.67 -21.64 -1.98
N GLY A 32 -23.95 -20.62 -1.51
CA GLY A 32 -22.57 -20.73 -1.10
C GLY A 32 -22.24 -19.57 -0.17
N ILE A 33 -21.49 -19.84 0.89
CA ILE A 33 -21.04 -18.90 1.92
C ILE A 33 -19.99 -17.95 1.30
N GLN A 34 -20.38 -17.19 0.28
CA GLN A 34 -19.67 -15.99 -0.12
C GLN A 34 -20.27 -14.85 0.68
N ALA A 35 -19.44 -14.10 1.41
CA ALA A 35 -19.87 -12.84 2.00
C ALA A 35 -20.32 -11.90 0.86
N LYS A 36 -21.64 -11.83 0.63
CA LYS A 36 -22.24 -10.94 -0.38
C LYS A 36 -21.83 -9.50 -0.09
N ARG A 37 -21.61 -8.69 -1.14
CA ARG A 37 -21.28 -7.26 -1.00
C ARG A 37 -22.38 -6.51 -0.23
N PRO A 38 -22.06 -5.39 0.46
CA PRO A 38 -23.09 -4.53 1.05
C PRO A 38 -23.97 -3.92 -0.05
N ASP A 39 -25.21 -3.56 0.29
CA ASP A 39 -26.17 -3.01 -0.67
C ASP A 39 -25.75 -1.65 -1.22
N VAL A 40 -25.02 -0.85 -0.44
CA VAL A 40 -24.33 0.36 -0.91
C VAL A 40 -22.95 0.46 -0.30
N LEU A 41 -22.00 0.91 -1.12
CA LEU A 41 -20.65 1.24 -0.73
C LEU A 41 -20.33 2.66 -1.20
N LEU A 42 -19.83 3.50 -0.29
CA LEU A 42 -19.25 4.80 -0.62
C LEU A 42 -17.74 4.73 -0.47
N GLN A 43 -17.05 5.08 -1.55
CA GLN A 43 -15.61 5.20 -1.58
C GLN A 43 -15.21 6.65 -1.87
N ILE A 44 -14.17 7.13 -1.19
CA ILE A 44 -13.50 8.41 -1.49
C ILE A 44 -12.07 8.06 -1.89
N GLY A 45 -11.66 8.46 -3.09
CA GLY A 45 -10.48 7.87 -3.73
C GLY A 45 -10.61 6.35 -3.82
N PHE A 46 -9.73 5.63 -3.13
CA PHE A 46 -9.75 4.15 -3.03
C PHE A 46 -10.11 3.64 -1.63
N VAL A 47 -10.61 4.50 -0.74
CA VAL A 47 -10.92 4.17 0.65
C VAL A 47 -12.40 3.79 0.79
N ASP A 48 -12.71 2.61 1.34
CA ASP A 48 -14.06 2.32 1.81
C ASP A 48 -14.35 3.19 3.05
N CYS A 49 -15.27 4.15 2.94
CA CYS A 49 -15.57 5.08 4.04
C CYS A 49 -16.98 4.90 4.63
N VAL A 50 -17.97 4.52 3.81
CA VAL A 50 -19.33 4.22 4.28
C VAL A 50 -19.84 2.93 3.65
N ARG A 51 -20.50 2.09 4.45
CA ARG A 51 -21.19 0.89 3.99
C ARG A 51 -22.62 0.90 4.46
N ILE A 52 -23.55 0.56 3.56
CA ILE A 52 -24.98 0.50 3.87
C ILE A 52 -25.50 -0.91 3.56
N GLU A 53 -26.19 -1.50 4.52
CA GLU A 53 -26.98 -2.71 4.35
C GLU A 53 -28.46 -2.38 4.55
N SER A 54 -29.34 -2.92 3.72
CA SER A 54 -30.77 -2.65 3.75
C SER A 54 -31.58 -3.92 3.81
N LYS A 55 -32.69 -3.87 4.55
CA LYS A 55 -33.70 -4.92 4.56
C LYS A 55 -35.08 -4.35 4.33
N THR A 56 -36.00 -5.21 3.92
CA THR A 56 -37.41 -4.83 3.76
C THR A 56 -38.11 -4.73 5.12
N SER A 57 -37.82 -5.66 6.03
CA SER A 57 -38.44 -5.74 7.35
C SER A 57 -37.60 -5.08 8.45
N GLU A 58 -38.27 -4.43 9.39
CA GLU A 58 -37.67 -3.89 10.62
C GLU A 58 -37.13 -4.99 11.53
N ALA A 59 -37.80 -6.14 11.58
CA ALA A 59 -37.38 -7.30 12.37
C ALA A 59 -36.01 -7.83 11.94
N ASP A 60 -35.58 -7.54 10.71
CA ASP A 60 -34.31 -7.98 10.14
C ASP A 60 -33.15 -6.99 10.37
N LEU A 61 -33.37 -5.85 11.02
CA LEU A 61 -32.30 -4.86 11.25
C LEU A 61 -31.12 -5.43 12.05
N ARG A 62 -31.39 -6.21 13.10
CA ARG A 62 -30.33 -6.88 13.87
C ARG A 62 -29.54 -7.87 13.01
N LYS A 63 -30.24 -8.59 12.13
CA LYS A 63 -29.62 -9.52 11.17
C LYS A 63 -28.75 -8.76 10.18
N ALA A 64 -29.25 -7.66 9.63
CA ALA A 64 -28.52 -6.80 8.70
C ALA A 64 -27.31 -6.13 9.34
N SER A 65 -27.39 -5.75 10.61
CA SER A 65 -26.24 -5.28 11.40
C SER A 65 -25.17 -6.36 11.55
N GLY A 66 -25.58 -7.59 11.92
CA GLY A 66 -24.66 -8.71 11.98
C GLY A 66 -24.07 -9.10 10.62
N GLU A 67 -24.83 -8.93 9.53
CA GLU A 67 -24.35 -9.12 8.16
C GLU A 67 -23.36 -8.03 7.76
N LEU A 68 -23.62 -6.76 8.06
CA LEU A 68 -22.72 -5.64 7.77
C LEU A 68 -21.33 -5.86 8.38
N VAL A 69 -21.28 -6.28 9.65
CA VAL A 69 -20.02 -6.62 10.34
C VAL A 69 -19.35 -7.83 9.69
N ARG A 70 -20.09 -8.91 9.40
CA ARG A 70 -19.55 -10.10 8.71
C ARG A 70 -19.06 -9.83 7.28
N LYS A 71 -19.67 -8.85 6.61
CA LYS A 71 -19.28 -8.38 5.27
C LYS A 71 -18.07 -7.44 5.32
N MET A 72 -17.68 -6.97 6.51
CA MET A 72 -16.45 -6.21 6.64
C MET A 72 -15.26 -7.06 6.21
N ARG A 73 -14.32 -6.39 5.55
CA ARG A 73 -13.01 -6.97 5.27
C ARG A 73 -12.23 -6.90 6.60
N PRO A 74 -11.34 -7.87 6.91
CA PRO A 74 -10.34 -7.65 7.94
C PRO A 74 -9.67 -6.30 7.71
N TRP A 75 -9.47 -5.55 8.79
CA TRP A 75 -8.98 -4.18 8.68
C TRP A 75 -7.60 -4.19 8.03
N SER A 76 -7.51 -3.68 6.81
CA SER A 76 -6.24 -3.49 6.13
C SER A 76 -6.23 -2.14 5.44
N ALA A 77 -5.03 -1.58 5.34
CA ALA A 77 -4.86 -0.29 4.70
C ALA A 77 -5.26 -0.34 3.22
N ALA A 78 -5.19 -1.50 2.58
CA ALA A 78 -5.58 -1.61 1.19
C ALA A 78 -7.10 -1.49 0.94
N PHE A 79 -7.93 -1.65 1.97
CA PHE A 79 -9.39 -1.43 1.86
C PHE A 79 -9.85 -0.18 2.60
N TYR A 80 -9.21 0.13 3.72
CA TYR A 80 -9.62 1.19 4.63
C TYR A 80 -8.51 2.23 4.87
N GLY A 81 -7.33 2.07 4.26
CA GLY A 81 -6.10 2.80 4.59
C GLY A 81 -5.84 2.99 6.06
N ASP A 82 -5.45 4.22 6.39
CA ASP A 82 -5.24 4.70 7.75
C ASP A 82 -6.52 5.25 8.38
N MET A 83 -7.70 4.89 7.85
CA MET A 83 -8.95 5.23 8.54
C MET A 83 -8.91 4.60 9.94
N PRO A 84 -9.18 5.37 11.00
CA PRO A 84 -9.35 4.83 12.34
C PRO A 84 -10.66 4.04 12.46
N SER A 85 -11.64 4.43 11.62
CA SER A 85 -12.97 3.88 11.57
C SER A 85 -13.65 4.16 10.23
N ILE A 86 -14.66 3.37 9.89
CA ILE A 86 -15.60 3.63 8.80
C ILE A 86 -17.01 3.77 9.37
N LEU A 87 -17.93 4.30 8.58
CA LEU A 87 -19.33 4.38 8.96
C LEU A 87 -20.11 3.18 8.40
N GLY A 88 -20.70 2.39 9.30
CA GLY A 88 -21.67 1.36 8.95
C GLY A 88 -23.09 1.88 9.12
N ILE A 89 -23.95 1.69 8.13
CA ILE A 89 -25.36 2.07 8.19
C ILE A 89 -26.19 0.83 7.86
N VAL A 90 -27.25 0.63 8.62
CA VAL A 90 -28.24 -0.41 8.39
C VAL A 90 -29.60 0.28 8.28
N SER A 91 -30.38 -0.05 7.26
CA SER A 91 -31.71 0.56 7.05
C SER A 91 -32.80 -0.49 6.82
N SER A 92 -34.04 -0.14 7.15
CA SER A 92 -35.22 -0.93 6.84
C SER A 92 -36.15 -0.20 5.86
N GLY A 93 -37.04 -0.95 5.20
CA GLY A 93 -38.11 -0.39 4.37
C GLY A 93 -39.10 0.50 5.14
N SER A 94 -39.18 0.36 6.47
CA SER A 94 -39.99 1.21 7.36
C SER A 94 -39.37 2.59 7.64
N GLY A 95 -38.17 2.85 7.09
CA GLY A 95 -37.45 4.09 7.29
C GLY A 95 -36.69 4.18 8.62
N LEU A 96 -36.62 3.08 9.39
CA LEU A 96 -35.75 2.97 10.56
C LEU A 96 -34.31 2.72 10.09
N PHE A 97 -33.35 3.30 10.80
CA PHE A 97 -31.95 3.05 10.58
C PHE A 97 -31.15 2.91 11.86
N GLU A 98 -30.01 2.26 11.72
CA GLU A 98 -28.96 2.18 12.70
C GLU A 98 -27.63 2.48 12.02
N ALA A 99 -26.96 3.53 12.45
CA ALA A 99 -25.61 3.86 12.03
C ALA A 99 -24.63 3.61 13.17
N ARG A 100 -23.40 3.22 12.86
CA ARG A 100 -22.37 2.95 13.86
C ARG A 100 -20.98 3.19 13.30
N GLU A 101 -20.08 3.59 14.19
CA GLU A 101 -18.66 3.57 13.91
C GLU A 101 -18.17 2.13 13.91
N LEU A 102 -17.51 1.72 12.84
CA LEU A 102 -16.84 0.43 12.75
C LEU A 102 -15.34 0.70 12.79
N ARG A 103 -14.68 0.30 13.87
CA ARG A 103 -13.26 0.56 14.13
C ARG A 103 -12.39 -0.63 13.74
N ARG A 104 -11.08 -0.36 13.64
CA ARG A 104 -10.04 -1.36 13.43
C ARG A 104 -10.04 -2.49 14.45
N ASP A 105 -10.33 -2.18 15.72
CA ASP A 105 -10.40 -3.15 16.81
C ASP A 105 -11.69 -3.99 16.80
N GLY A 106 -12.55 -3.79 15.80
CA GLY A 106 -13.85 -4.46 15.67
C GLY A 106 -14.91 -3.98 16.67
N LYS A 107 -14.57 -3.04 17.57
CA LYS A 107 -15.50 -2.52 18.57
C LYS A 107 -16.18 -1.26 18.03
N PRO A 108 -17.51 -1.14 18.13
CA PRO A 108 -18.16 0.12 17.82
C PRO A 108 -17.88 1.14 18.93
N ALA A 109 -17.42 2.34 18.56
CA ALA A 109 -17.28 3.45 19.53
C ALA A 109 -18.62 4.12 19.83
N TRP A 110 -19.49 4.22 18.82
CA TRP A 110 -20.83 4.77 18.99
C TRP A 110 -21.82 4.14 18.01
N THR A 111 -23.10 4.24 18.38
CA THR A 111 -24.25 3.83 17.58
C THR A 111 -25.28 4.97 17.61
N LEU A 112 -25.90 5.22 16.46
CA LEU A 112 -26.99 6.16 16.26
C LEU A 112 -28.18 5.40 15.69
N GLN A 113 -29.34 5.48 16.34
CA GLN A 113 -30.59 4.93 15.83
C GLN A 113 -31.58 6.07 15.61
N GLY A 114 -32.42 5.94 14.59
CA GLY A 114 -33.46 6.91 14.33
C GLY A 114 -34.22 6.60 13.06
N ARG A 115 -35.11 7.52 12.67
CA ARG A 115 -35.91 7.37 11.45
C ARG A 115 -35.55 8.41 10.41
N PHE A 116 -35.57 8.04 9.14
CA PHE A 116 -35.18 8.95 8.05
C PHE A 116 -36.14 10.13 7.83
N TYR A 117 -37.31 10.11 8.45
CA TYR A 117 -38.24 11.23 8.45
C TYR A 117 -38.12 12.12 9.69
N GLU A 118 -37.24 11.78 10.64
CA GLU A 118 -36.95 12.61 11.80
C GLU A 118 -35.77 13.53 11.47
N PRO A 119 -35.98 14.87 11.34
CA PRO A 119 -34.93 15.78 10.92
C PRO A 119 -33.70 15.75 11.82
N GLY A 120 -33.87 15.58 13.13
CA GLY A 120 -32.78 15.46 14.08
C GLY A 120 -31.89 14.23 13.82
N ALA A 121 -32.51 13.06 13.61
CA ALA A 121 -31.79 11.82 13.32
C ALA A 121 -31.03 11.89 11.99
N VAL A 122 -31.67 12.44 10.95
CA VAL A 122 -31.04 12.65 9.64
C VAL A 122 -29.86 13.62 9.71
N THR A 123 -30.00 14.71 10.48
CA THR A 123 -28.93 15.70 10.66
C THR A 123 -27.71 15.09 11.33
N LEU A 124 -27.91 14.28 12.38
CA LEU A 124 -26.83 13.56 13.06
C LEU A 124 -26.16 12.54 12.14
N LEU A 125 -26.94 11.78 11.37
CA LEU A 125 -26.42 10.81 10.40
C LEU A 125 -25.59 11.50 9.32
N ALA A 126 -26.10 12.59 8.75
CA ALA A 126 -25.39 13.39 7.76
C ALA A 126 -24.07 13.92 8.33
N ARG A 127 -24.07 14.48 9.54
CA ARG A 127 -22.85 14.96 10.20
C ARG A 127 -21.79 13.85 10.35
N ALA A 128 -22.19 12.65 10.78
CA ALA A 128 -21.28 11.52 10.90
C ALA A 128 -20.71 11.09 9.55
N MET A 129 -21.55 11.02 8.50
CA MET A 129 -21.10 10.74 7.13
C MET A 129 -20.07 11.78 6.67
N ILE A 130 -20.36 13.06 6.84
CA ILE A 130 -19.49 14.17 6.45
C ILE A 130 -18.13 14.06 7.14
N GLN A 131 -18.11 13.80 8.45
CA GLN A 131 -16.85 13.69 9.21
C GLN A 131 -15.96 12.55 8.70
N VAL A 132 -16.52 11.36 8.51
CA VAL A 132 -15.76 10.20 8.00
C VAL A 132 -15.29 10.46 6.57
N CYS A 133 -16.14 11.05 5.73
CA CYS A 133 -15.82 11.36 4.36
C CYS A 133 -14.76 12.47 4.22
N ALA A 134 -14.85 13.53 5.02
CA ALA A 134 -13.87 14.62 5.04
C ALA A 134 -12.51 14.12 5.55
N TYR A 135 -12.49 13.24 6.55
CA TYR A 135 -11.25 12.60 6.99
C TYR A 135 -10.64 11.74 5.87
N ALA A 136 -11.45 10.90 5.20
CA ALA A 136 -10.98 10.10 4.07
C ALA A 136 -10.43 10.97 2.93
N LYS A 137 -11.08 12.10 2.62
CA LYS A 137 -10.62 13.06 1.61
C LYS A 137 -9.31 13.72 2.00
N ALA A 138 -9.22 14.30 3.20
CA ALA A 138 -8.00 14.92 3.69
C ALA A 138 -6.80 13.96 3.64
N ARG A 139 -7.04 12.67 3.88
CA ARG A 139 -6.01 11.63 3.72
C ARG A 139 -5.72 11.29 2.26
N SER A 140 -6.74 11.12 1.43
CA SER A 140 -6.54 10.84 0.00
C SER A 140 -5.74 11.94 -0.71
N ASP A 141 -6.05 13.21 -0.41
CA ASP A 141 -5.41 14.37 -1.03
C ASP A 141 -3.96 14.56 -0.57
N VAL A 142 -3.68 14.31 0.70
CA VAL A 142 -2.32 14.41 1.27
C VAL A 142 -1.45 13.23 0.84
N GLU A 143 -2.01 12.02 0.78
CA GLU A 143 -1.23 10.78 0.64
C GLU A 143 -1.16 10.25 -0.81
N GLY A 144 -1.86 10.85 -1.77
CA GLY A 144 -1.75 10.53 -3.19
C GLY A 144 -2.06 9.07 -3.53
N TRP A 145 -3.09 8.49 -2.88
CA TRP A 145 -3.45 7.08 -3.02
C TRP A 145 -3.76 6.73 -4.48
N ASN A 146 -2.78 6.16 -5.18
CA ASN A 146 -2.94 5.65 -6.53
C ASN A 146 -2.70 4.14 -6.49
N CYS A 147 -3.75 3.37 -6.18
CA CYS A 147 -3.67 1.93 -6.33
C CYS A 147 -3.75 1.62 -7.84
N LYS A 148 -2.61 1.52 -8.52
CA LYS A 148 -2.56 0.98 -9.88
C LYS A 148 -3.06 -0.45 -9.84
N LYS A 149 -4.24 -0.67 -10.43
CA LYS A 149 -4.74 -2.02 -10.76
C LYS A 149 -3.94 -2.57 -11.94
N ASP A 150 -2.66 -2.83 -11.75
CA ASP A 150 -2.07 -3.94 -12.51
C ASP A 150 -2.86 -5.20 -12.14
N ARG A 151 -2.90 -6.20 -13.02
CA ARG A 151 -3.73 -7.43 -12.93
C ARG A 151 -3.37 -8.29 -11.70
N VAL A 152 -3.55 -7.75 -10.52
CA VAL A 152 -3.37 -8.35 -9.21
C VAL A 152 -4.70 -9.00 -8.89
N MET A 153 -4.77 -10.31 -9.07
CA MET A 153 -5.89 -11.06 -8.51
C MET A 153 -5.67 -11.12 -7.01
N LEU A 154 -6.50 -10.38 -6.29
CA LEU A 154 -6.53 -10.42 -4.84
C LEU A 154 -7.32 -11.66 -4.43
N HIS A 155 -6.61 -12.65 -3.90
CA HIS A 155 -7.22 -13.87 -3.41
C HIS A 155 -7.34 -13.82 -1.89
N ARG A 156 -8.49 -14.28 -1.39
CA ARG A 156 -8.65 -14.78 -0.02
C ARG A 156 -8.93 -16.25 -0.14
N ASP A 157 -8.20 -17.08 0.61
CA ASP A 157 -8.74 -18.40 0.88
C ASP A 157 -9.86 -18.22 1.89
N THR A 158 -11.11 -18.44 1.50
CA THR A 158 -12.28 -18.20 2.36
C THR A 158 -12.46 -19.29 3.42
N LYS A 159 -11.61 -20.32 3.41
CA LYS A 159 -11.70 -21.48 4.32
C LYS A 159 -10.70 -21.45 5.47
N ASP A 160 -9.69 -20.61 5.38
CA ASP A 160 -8.70 -20.40 6.44
C ASP A 160 -8.52 -18.90 6.63
N ASP A 161 -8.14 -18.46 7.83
CA ASP A 161 -7.81 -17.08 8.17
C ASP A 161 -6.50 -16.60 7.47
N SER A 162 -6.28 -17.08 6.25
CA SER A 162 -5.07 -16.96 5.46
C SER A 162 -4.87 -15.52 5.02
N GLU A 163 -3.64 -15.05 5.19
CA GLU A 163 -3.25 -13.68 4.90
C GLU A 163 -3.56 -13.30 3.44
N PRO A 164 -4.06 -12.06 3.19
CA PRO A 164 -4.29 -11.58 1.84
C PRO A 164 -2.98 -11.58 1.06
N TYR A 165 -3.06 -11.96 -0.22
CA TYR A 165 -1.90 -12.05 -1.08
C TYR A 165 -2.18 -11.57 -2.51
N VAL A 166 -1.09 -11.29 -3.21
CA VAL A 166 -1.08 -10.94 -4.64
C VAL A 166 -0.65 -12.18 -5.43
N GLU A 167 -1.53 -12.69 -6.30
CA GLU A 167 -1.11 -13.66 -7.32
C GLU A 167 -0.51 -12.89 -8.51
N LYS A 168 0.81 -13.04 -8.75
CA LYS A 168 1.49 -12.49 -9.92
C LYS A 168 1.94 -13.62 -10.83
N VAL A 169 1.42 -13.62 -12.05
CA VAL A 169 1.74 -14.60 -13.10
C VAL A 169 2.93 -14.08 -13.89
N TYR A 170 3.87 -14.95 -14.18
CA TYR A 170 5.10 -14.64 -14.88
C TYR A 170 5.36 -15.61 -16.02
N GLU A 171 6.25 -15.24 -16.93
CA GLU A 171 6.84 -16.15 -17.90
C GLU A 171 7.80 -17.14 -17.24
N GLU A 172 8.00 -18.32 -17.84
CA GLU A 172 8.84 -19.38 -17.26
C GLU A 172 10.31 -18.96 -17.07
N SER A 173 10.84 -18.11 -17.97
CA SER A 173 12.18 -17.53 -17.85
C SER A 173 12.32 -16.69 -16.56
N ARG A 174 11.33 -15.83 -16.30
CA ARG A 174 11.24 -14.98 -15.11
C ARG A 174 11.13 -15.79 -13.84
N ILE A 175 10.35 -16.88 -13.85
CA ILE A 175 10.21 -17.76 -12.67
C ILE A 175 11.52 -18.47 -12.33
N ARG A 176 12.20 -19.02 -13.34
CA ARG A 176 13.51 -19.65 -13.15
C ARG A 176 14.52 -18.69 -12.51
N HIS A 177 14.44 -17.41 -12.86
CA HIS A 177 15.26 -16.35 -12.27
C HIS A 177 14.84 -15.99 -10.83
N LEU A 178 13.54 -15.92 -10.55
CA LEU A 178 13.01 -15.49 -9.24
C LEU A 178 13.06 -16.58 -8.16
N ILE A 179 13.05 -17.86 -8.53
CA ILE A 179 13.13 -18.96 -7.55
C ILE A 179 14.39 -18.87 -6.68
N PRO A 180 15.61 -18.78 -7.25
CA PRO A 180 16.83 -18.61 -6.47
C PRO A 180 16.80 -17.36 -5.58
N PHE A 181 16.26 -16.26 -6.10
CA PHE A 181 16.12 -15.01 -5.36
C PHE A 181 15.25 -15.18 -4.11
N TYR A 182 14.02 -15.67 -4.27
CA TYR A 182 13.07 -15.82 -3.16
C TYR A 182 13.54 -16.87 -2.15
N ASN A 183 14.20 -17.93 -2.59
CA ASN A 183 14.81 -18.91 -1.69
C ASN A 183 15.93 -18.28 -0.84
N ALA A 184 16.82 -17.49 -1.45
CA ALA A 184 17.92 -16.84 -0.75
C ALA A 184 17.48 -15.74 0.22
N THR A 185 16.37 -15.06 -0.11
CA THR A 185 15.90 -13.87 0.60
C THR A 185 14.67 -14.09 1.48
N ALA A 186 14.18 -15.33 1.60
CA ALA A 186 12.98 -15.69 2.37
C ALA A 186 12.94 -15.18 3.84
N LYS A 187 14.11 -14.93 4.43
CA LYS A 187 14.26 -14.44 5.82
C LYS A 187 14.68 -12.97 5.91
N VAL A 188 14.77 -12.25 4.79
CA VAL A 188 15.11 -10.81 4.81
C VAL A 188 13.92 -10.04 5.39
N PRO A 189 14.10 -9.31 6.50
CA PRO A 189 13.02 -8.55 7.09
C PRO A 189 12.73 -7.29 6.24
N GLY A 190 11.46 -6.91 6.10
CA GLY A 190 11.07 -5.77 5.26
C GLY A 190 11.16 -6.02 3.76
N LEU A 191 11.28 -7.27 3.32
CA LEU A 191 11.19 -7.66 1.93
C LEU A 191 9.93 -8.50 1.69
N GLU A 192 9.35 -8.38 0.50
CA GLU A 192 8.29 -9.28 0.07
C GLU A 192 8.72 -10.75 0.12
N ARG A 193 7.74 -11.60 0.39
CA ARG A 193 7.84 -13.05 0.41
C ARG A 193 7.01 -13.59 -0.72
N ALA A 194 7.57 -14.57 -1.41
CA ALA A 194 6.88 -15.28 -2.47
C ALA A 194 6.77 -16.78 -2.14
N GLN A 195 5.61 -17.34 -2.43
CA GLN A 195 5.38 -18.78 -2.46
C GLN A 195 4.98 -19.16 -3.88
N ARG A 196 5.73 -20.06 -4.51
CA ARG A 196 5.36 -20.57 -5.85
C ARG A 196 4.05 -21.34 -5.75
N LEU A 197 3.11 -21.03 -6.63
CA LEU A 197 1.88 -21.81 -6.72
C LEU A 197 2.15 -23.11 -7.48
N PRO A 198 1.71 -24.28 -6.96
CA PRO A 198 1.87 -25.56 -7.66
C PRO A 198 1.25 -25.49 -9.06
N GLU A 199 1.93 -26.10 -10.03
CA GLU A 199 1.43 -26.28 -11.42
C GLU A 199 1.11 -24.98 -12.18
N LYS A 200 1.47 -23.81 -11.63
CA LYS A 200 1.29 -22.51 -12.26
C LYS A 200 2.62 -21.81 -12.45
N THR A 201 2.69 -20.95 -13.47
CA THR A 201 3.73 -19.95 -13.60
C THR A 201 3.39 -18.70 -12.77
N ALA A 202 3.16 -18.89 -11.47
CA ALA A 202 2.70 -17.81 -10.60
C ALA A 202 3.29 -17.88 -9.19
N PHE A 203 3.42 -16.71 -8.57
CA PHE A 203 3.77 -16.57 -7.16
C PHE A 203 2.61 -15.95 -6.38
N LYS A 204 2.41 -16.45 -5.16
CA LYS A 204 1.68 -15.80 -4.08
C LYS A 204 2.65 -14.87 -3.36
N LEU A 205 2.44 -13.55 -3.47
CA LEU A 205 3.28 -12.50 -2.89
C LEU A 205 2.63 -11.88 -1.65
N THR A 206 3.45 -11.63 -0.62
CA THR A 206 3.07 -10.97 0.64
C THR A 206 4.22 -10.07 1.13
N PRO A 207 4.01 -8.97 1.87
CA PRO A 207 2.74 -8.39 2.29
C PRO A 207 1.90 -7.88 1.13
N PHE A 208 0.60 -7.84 1.39
CA PHE A 208 -0.29 -6.92 0.72
C PHE A 208 -0.35 -5.64 1.56
N GLY A 209 0.19 -4.54 1.04
CA GLY A 209 0.30 -3.26 1.74
C GLY A 209 -0.14 -2.07 0.90
N CYS A 210 -0.02 -0.87 1.46
CA CYS A 210 -0.33 0.38 0.75
C CYS A 210 0.94 1.08 0.30
N SER A 211 1.01 1.42 -0.98
CA SER A 211 1.99 2.38 -1.47
C SER A 211 1.52 3.78 -1.06
N ARG A 212 2.35 4.48 -0.30
CA ARG A 212 2.16 5.88 0.07
C ARG A 212 3.53 6.52 0.28
N LEU A 213 3.62 7.83 0.10
CA LEU A 213 4.81 8.56 0.50
C LEU A 213 4.90 8.58 2.03
N PRO A 214 6.09 8.36 2.58
CA PRO A 214 6.29 8.40 4.02
C PRO A 214 6.26 9.84 4.55
N HIS A 215 5.77 10.01 5.77
CA HIS A 215 5.71 11.29 6.47
C HIS A 215 6.86 11.48 7.47
N SER A 216 7.76 10.48 7.56
CA SER A 216 8.88 10.45 8.49
C SER A 216 10.08 9.78 7.80
N SER A 217 11.27 10.03 8.33
CA SER A 217 12.51 9.37 7.89
C SER A 217 12.62 7.91 8.34
N GLU A 218 11.72 7.40 9.19
CA GLU A 218 11.72 6.01 9.69
C GLU A 218 11.65 4.98 8.55
N VAL A 219 10.93 5.33 7.49
CA VAL A 219 10.88 4.57 6.24
C VAL A 219 12.27 4.26 5.66
N LEU A 220 13.22 5.19 5.81
CA LEU A 220 14.56 5.06 5.28
C LEU A 220 15.33 4.02 6.09
N GLN A 221 15.06 3.89 7.39
CA GLN A 221 15.66 2.87 8.25
C GLN A 221 15.21 1.47 7.81
N ASP A 222 13.91 1.29 7.57
CA ASP A 222 13.35 0.02 7.08
C ASP A 222 13.88 -0.35 5.69
N ILE A 223 13.93 0.61 4.77
CA ILE A 223 14.44 0.39 3.40
C ILE A 223 15.94 0.06 3.45
N THR A 224 16.74 0.86 4.16
CA THR A 224 18.20 0.66 4.20
C THR A 224 18.58 -0.66 4.87
N GLU A 225 17.88 -1.06 5.94
CA GLU A 225 18.11 -2.37 6.56
C GLU A 225 17.72 -3.52 5.62
N THR A 226 16.57 -3.42 4.96
CA THR A 226 16.13 -4.41 3.95
C THR A 226 17.17 -4.55 2.84
N VAL A 227 17.58 -3.43 2.24
CA VAL A 227 18.58 -3.41 1.15
C VAL A 227 19.93 -3.96 1.62
N SER A 228 20.38 -3.59 2.83
CA SER A 228 21.62 -4.13 3.43
C SER A 228 21.57 -5.65 3.57
N GLN A 229 20.44 -6.20 4.03
CA GLN A 229 20.26 -7.63 4.18
C GLN A 229 20.15 -8.35 2.82
N MET A 230 19.51 -7.76 1.82
CA MET A 230 19.54 -8.28 0.43
C MET A 230 20.97 -8.36 -0.11
N HIS A 231 21.76 -7.30 0.08
CA HIS A 231 23.16 -7.25 -0.37
C HIS A 231 24.02 -8.32 0.32
N LYS A 232 23.82 -8.54 1.63
CA LYS A 232 24.46 -9.67 2.36
C LYS A 232 24.12 -11.04 1.76
N LYS A 233 22.94 -11.17 1.14
CA LYS A 233 22.53 -12.39 0.41
C LYS A 233 23.01 -12.44 -1.04
N GLN A 234 23.86 -11.49 -1.46
CA GLN A 234 24.37 -11.36 -2.83
C GLN A 234 23.29 -11.03 -3.87
N TRP A 235 22.26 -10.28 -3.47
CA TRP A 235 21.19 -9.84 -4.38
C TRP A 235 20.97 -8.34 -4.31
N VAL A 236 20.63 -7.74 -5.45
CA VAL A 236 20.21 -6.33 -5.58
C VAL A 236 18.79 -6.25 -6.13
N HIS A 237 18.09 -5.15 -5.87
CA HIS A 237 16.68 -4.97 -6.26
C HIS A 237 16.55 -4.34 -7.65
N ARG A 238 17.37 -3.31 -7.94
CA ARG A 238 17.50 -2.58 -9.21
C ARG A 238 16.29 -1.74 -9.67
N ASP A 239 15.14 -1.87 -9.03
CA ASP A 239 13.97 -1.00 -9.25
C ASP A 239 13.42 -0.44 -7.93
N LEU A 240 14.30 0.08 -7.05
CA LEU A 240 13.87 0.75 -5.82
C LEU A 240 13.26 2.10 -6.16
N ARG A 241 12.03 2.32 -5.68
CA ARG A 241 11.23 3.53 -5.84
C ARG A 241 10.05 3.52 -4.88
N TRP A 242 9.44 4.67 -4.61
CA TRP A 242 8.28 4.75 -3.69
C TRP A 242 7.10 3.86 -4.08
N ALA A 243 6.88 3.65 -5.38
CA ALA A 243 5.85 2.72 -5.86
C ALA A 243 6.12 1.25 -5.46
N ASN A 244 7.39 0.90 -5.23
CA ASN A 244 7.85 -0.44 -4.87
C ASN A 244 8.14 -0.55 -3.37
N VAL A 245 7.59 0.36 -2.56
CA VAL A 245 7.62 0.33 -1.11
C VAL A 245 6.21 0.45 -0.59
N VAL A 246 5.82 -0.49 0.29
CA VAL A 246 4.50 -0.54 0.89
C VAL A 246 4.58 -0.60 2.40
N LEU A 247 3.63 0.01 3.08
CA LEU A 247 3.50 -0.16 4.52
C LEU A 247 2.80 -1.49 4.82
N ASP A 248 3.49 -2.40 5.51
CA ASP A 248 2.88 -3.62 6.06
C ASP A 248 2.14 -3.28 7.35
N VAL A 249 0.81 -3.21 7.25
CA VAL A 249 -0.07 -2.88 8.39
C VAL A 249 -0.56 -4.10 9.16
N ARG A 250 -0.05 -5.30 8.82
CA ARG A 250 -0.53 -6.58 9.37
C ARG A 250 0.06 -6.92 10.75
N ARG A 251 1.21 -6.36 11.11
CA ARG A 251 1.87 -6.61 12.40
C ARG A 251 1.68 -5.42 13.35
N GLU A 252 1.60 -5.70 14.64
CA GLU A 252 1.88 -4.71 15.68
C GLU A 252 3.34 -4.28 15.47
N GLY A 253 3.52 -3.11 14.87
CA GLY A 253 4.78 -2.70 14.25
C GLY A 253 4.56 -2.36 12.79
N ARG A 254 4.26 -1.08 12.53
CA ARG A 254 4.20 -0.50 11.18
C ARG A 254 5.60 -0.63 10.58
N ARG A 255 5.78 -1.52 9.60
CA ARG A 255 7.06 -1.68 8.91
C ARG A 255 6.90 -1.47 7.42
N TRP A 256 7.78 -0.66 6.84
CA TRP A 256 7.86 -0.50 5.41
C TRP A 256 8.54 -1.72 4.76
N THR A 257 7.94 -2.20 3.67
CA THR A 257 8.35 -3.40 2.97
C THR A 257 8.64 -3.08 1.51
N VAL A 258 9.80 -3.50 1.03
CA VAL A 258 10.18 -3.46 -0.38
C VAL A 258 9.48 -4.60 -1.12
N ILE A 259 8.82 -4.29 -2.22
CA ILE A 259 8.06 -5.22 -3.07
C ILE A 259 8.53 -5.11 -4.52
N ASP A 260 8.00 -5.97 -5.38
CA ASP A 260 8.22 -5.96 -6.83
C ASP A 260 9.68 -6.25 -7.24
N CYS A 261 10.18 -7.37 -6.73
CA CYS A 261 11.54 -7.87 -6.95
C CYS A 261 11.73 -8.54 -8.33
N GLU A 262 10.86 -8.28 -9.31
CA GLU A 262 10.88 -8.95 -10.60
C GLU A 262 12.15 -8.66 -11.43
N PHE A 263 12.85 -7.57 -11.07
CA PHE A 263 14.12 -7.14 -11.63
C PHE A 263 15.29 -7.37 -10.68
N ALA A 264 15.11 -8.08 -9.56
CA ALA A 264 16.23 -8.40 -8.69
C ALA A 264 17.31 -9.19 -9.45
N ALA A 265 18.58 -9.05 -9.09
CA ALA A 265 19.66 -9.80 -9.72
C ALA A 265 20.76 -10.15 -8.73
N LYS A 266 21.49 -11.22 -9.03
CA LYS A 266 22.60 -11.66 -8.22
C LYS A 266 23.81 -10.76 -8.48
N ILE A 267 24.52 -10.38 -7.42
CA ILE A 267 25.75 -9.58 -7.54
C ILE A 267 26.81 -10.40 -8.31
N GLY A 268 27.53 -9.74 -9.21
CA GLY A 268 28.58 -10.34 -10.04
C GLY A 268 28.09 -11.01 -11.32
N THR A 269 26.79 -11.10 -11.59
CA THR A 269 26.29 -11.56 -12.91
C THR A 269 26.38 -10.42 -13.92
N PHE A 270 26.60 -10.73 -15.19
CA PHE A 270 26.54 -9.70 -16.24
C PHE A 270 25.12 -9.19 -16.45
N ARG A 271 24.99 -7.91 -16.81
CA ARG A 271 23.69 -7.27 -17.04
C ARG A 271 22.89 -7.94 -18.15
N LYS A 272 23.52 -8.31 -19.27
CA LYS A 272 22.88 -9.04 -20.38
C LYS A 272 22.26 -10.38 -19.99
N ASP A 273 22.84 -11.02 -18.97
CA ASP A 273 22.37 -12.33 -18.47
C ASP A 273 21.30 -12.16 -17.38
N SER A 274 20.94 -10.92 -17.05
CA SER A 274 19.92 -10.57 -16.07
C SER A 274 18.73 -9.91 -16.76
N LEU A 275 17.57 -9.94 -16.11
CA LEU A 275 16.38 -9.33 -16.70
C LEU A 275 16.45 -7.80 -16.60
N PRO A 276 16.26 -7.03 -17.68
CA PRO A 276 16.40 -5.58 -17.63
C PRO A 276 15.31 -4.94 -16.75
N PRO A 277 15.61 -3.88 -15.97
CA PRO A 277 14.61 -3.15 -15.19
C PRO A 277 13.53 -2.52 -16.08
N SER A 278 12.37 -2.23 -15.52
CA SER A 278 11.31 -1.48 -16.21
C SER A 278 11.80 -0.11 -16.69
N LEU A 279 11.35 0.31 -17.88
CA LEU A 279 11.74 1.54 -18.59
C LEU A 279 11.55 2.86 -17.80
N GLY A 280 10.89 2.83 -16.64
CA GLY A 280 10.45 4.01 -15.90
C GLY A 280 11.59 4.87 -15.33
N PHE A 281 12.71 4.28 -14.93
CA PHE A 281 13.90 5.00 -14.44
C PHE A 281 15.07 5.01 -15.42
N THR A 282 14.99 4.30 -16.55
CA THR A 282 16.09 4.20 -17.52
C THR A 282 16.08 5.33 -18.56
N LEU A 283 14.93 5.96 -18.81
CA LEU A 283 14.82 7.02 -19.82
C LEU A 283 15.30 8.40 -19.34
N GLN A 284 15.04 8.77 -18.07
CA GLN A 284 15.42 10.10 -17.54
C GLN A 284 16.79 10.11 -16.86
N ASP A 285 17.18 9.02 -16.18
CA ASP A 285 18.47 8.91 -15.48
C ASP A 285 19.40 7.93 -16.22
N ARG A 286 19.79 8.26 -17.47
CA ARG A 286 20.86 7.59 -18.26
C ARG A 286 22.26 7.75 -17.63
N VAL A 287 22.34 7.65 -16.31
CA VAL A 287 23.52 7.96 -15.51
C VAL A 287 24.50 6.78 -15.50
N GLU A 288 24.08 5.57 -15.88
CA GLU A 288 25.00 4.47 -16.15
C GLU A 288 24.87 4.09 -17.61
N SER A 289 25.98 4.13 -18.35
CA SER A 289 26.06 3.42 -19.62
C SER A 289 25.51 2.02 -19.39
N GLU A 290 24.45 1.65 -20.11
CA GLU A 290 23.89 0.30 -20.12
C GLU A 290 24.86 -0.64 -20.84
N ASP A 291 26.12 -0.68 -20.39
CA ASP A 291 27.08 -1.68 -20.84
C ASP A 291 26.54 -3.04 -20.40
N GLU A 292 26.02 -3.76 -21.37
CA GLU A 292 25.49 -5.10 -21.22
C GLU A 292 26.52 -6.09 -20.65
N ASN A 293 27.82 -5.77 -20.80
CA ASN A 293 28.94 -6.54 -20.26
C ASN A 293 29.38 -6.06 -18.87
N ALA A 294 28.75 -5.03 -18.30
CA ALA A 294 28.98 -4.66 -16.93
C ALA A 294 28.41 -5.72 -15.97
N GLU A 295 29.17 -6.03 -14.92
CA GLU A 295 28.64 -6.82 -13.81
C GLU A 295 27.60 -6.03 -13.02
N VAL A 296 26.63 -6.75 -12.47
CA VAL A 296 25.65 -6.25 -11.51
C VAL A 296 26.34 -6.03 -10.16
N ASP A 297 26.25 -4.81 -9.65
CA ASP A 297 26.80 -4.40 -8.36
C ASP A 297 25.71 -3.71 -7.50
N THR A 298 26.07 -3.33 -6.27
CA THR A 298 25.16 -2.68 -5.32
C THR A 298 24.94 -1.19 -5.59
N SER A 299 25.76 -0.57 -6.43
CA SER A 299 25.81 0.87 -6.68
C SER A 299 24.48 1.41 -7.18
N ARG A 300 23.80 0.65 -8.04
CA ARG A 300 22.48 1.02 -8.56
C ARG A 300 21.44 1.15 -7.45
N ASN A 301 21.42 0.22 -6.47
CA ASN A 301 20.50 0.31 -5.34
C ASN A 301 20.79 1.56 -4.50
N TYR A 302 22.05 1.90 -4.27
CA TYR A 302 22.45 3.10 -3.51
C TYR A 302 22.01 4.38 -4.21
N PHE A 303 22.21 4.45 -5.53
CA PHE A 303 21.74 5.56 -6.35
C PHE A 303 20.23 5.76 -6.25
N LEU A 304 19.46 4.68 -6.37
CA LEU A 304 17.99 4.74 -6.29
C LEU A 304 17.52 5.16 -4.89
N VAL A 305 18.18 4.71 -3.83
CA VAL A 305 17.91 5.20 -2.46
C VAL A 305 18.20 6.70 -2.36
N GLY A 306 19.30 7.18 -2.93
CA GLY A 306 19.59 8.62 -3.01
C GLY A 306 18.48 9.42 -3.71
N LYS A 307 17.97 8.91 -4.85
CA LYS A 307 16.84 9.53 -5.57
C LYS A 307 15.56 9.56 -4.75
N MET A 308 15.27 8.49 -4.02
CA MET A 308 14.12 8.45 -3.11
C MET A 308 14.25 9.50 -1.99
N ILE A 309 15.45 9.68 -1.42
CA ILE A 309 15.71 10.71 -0.40
C ILE A 309 15.57 12.11 -0.99
N GLN A 310 16.13 12.35 -2.18
CA GLN A 310 15.99 13.62 -2.90
C GLN A 310 14.52 14.01 -3.06
N GLU A 311 13.65 13.07 -3.45
CA GLU A 311 12.21 13.33 -3.59
C GLU A 311 11.53 13.67 -2.25
N LEU A 312 11.97 13.10 -1.13
CA LEU A 312 11.44 13.47 0.20
C LEU A 312 11.79 14.90 0.59
N LEU A 313 13.03 15.31 0.31
CA LEU A 313 13.54 16.65 0.58
C LEU A 313 12.81 17.69 -0.27
N GLU A 314 12.68 17.44 -1.58
CA GLU A 314 11.97 18.33 -2.51
C GLU A 314 10.50 18.54 -2.14
N LYS A 315 9.86 17.52 -1.55
CA LYS A 315 8.46 17.59 -1.09
C LYS A 315 8.31 18.15 0.32
N GLY A 316 9.39 18.44 1.04
CA GLY A 316 9.35 18.95 2.41
C GLY A 316 8.70 17.97 3.40
N LEU A 317 8.83 16.66 3.16
CA LEU A 317 8.20 15.63 4.00
C LEU A 317 8.96 15.35 5.29
N VAL A 318 10.22 15.77 5.38
CA VAL A 318 11.03 15.69 6.59
C VAL A 318 11.07 17.07 7.23
N GLN A 319 10.51 17.19 8.44
CA GLN A 319 10.29 18.48 9.11
C GLN A 319 11.52 18.97 9.91
N ASP A 320 12.44 18.07 10.25
CA ASP A 320 13.63 18.40 11.03
C ASP A 320 14.74 18.95 10.13
N ALA A 321 15.15 20.20 10.38
CA ALA A 321 16.15 20.90 9.59
C ALA A 321 17.55 20.28 9.68
N ALA A 322 17.93 19.72 10.83
CA ALA A 322 19.22 19.04 10.98
C ALA A 322 19.21 17.72 10.20
N VAL A 323 18.10 16.99 10.24
CA VAL A 323 17.90 15.79 9.43
C VAL A 323 17.95 16.11 7.94
N ASN A 324 17.25 17.16 7.48
CA ASN A 324 17.26 17.59 6.08
C ASN A 324 18.67 17.88 5.58
N LYS A 325 19.42 18.71 6.31
CA LYS A 325 20.80 19.05 5.94
C LYS A 325 21.67 17.80 5.80
N ARG A 326 21.57 16.86 6.75
CA ARG A 326 22.36 15.63 6.68
C ARG A 326 21.96 14.75 5.49
N LEU A 327 20.67 14.65 5.21
CA LEU A 327 20.17 13.91 4.05
C LEU A 327 20.61 14.54 2.72
N GLU A 328 20.64 15.87 2.62
CA GLU A 328 21.17 16.59 1.45
C GLU A 328 22.64 16.24 1.17
N GLU A 329 23.49 16.24 2.20
CA GLU A 329 24.90 15.83 2.09
C GLU A 329 25.04 14.38 1.58
N LEU A 330 24.21 13.46 2.09
CA LEU A 330 24.23 12.06 1.70
C LEU A 330 23.72 11.84 0.27
N VAL A 331 22.74 12.61 -0.18
CA VAL A 331 22.24 12.57 -1.57
C VAL A 331 23.35 12.88 -2.55
N VAL A 332 24.26 13.82 -2.25
CA VAL A 332 25.41 14.13 -3.12
C VAL A 332 26.29 12.91 -3.35
N LEU A 333 26.55 12.11 -2.30
CA LEU A 333 27.34 10.88 -2.40
C LEU A 333 26.57 9.76 -3.13
N LEU A 334 25.31 9.54 -2.77
CA LEU A 334 24.47 8.47 -3.31
C LEU A 334 24.12 8.69 -4.79
N CYS A 335 23.84 9.93 -5.18
CA CYS A 335 23.43 10.30 -6.53
C CYS A 335 24.58 10.74 -7.43
N LYS A 336 25.84 10.56 -7.01
CA LYS A 336 27.00 10.94 -7.82
C LYS A 336 26.90 10.34 -9.23
N PRO A 337 26.93 11.17 -10.30
CA PRO A 337 26.78 10.69 -11.67
C PRO A 337 27.98 9.85 -12.10
N ALA A 338 27.79 8.98 -13.11
CA ALA A 338 28.86 8.14 -13.63
C ALA A 338 29.63 8.77 -14.80
N ASP A 339 29.66 10.10 -14.90
CA ASP A 339 30.29 10.84 -15.99
C ASP A 339 31.80 11.02 -15.76
N GLY A 340 32.59 10.36 -16.59
CA GLY A 340 34.03 10.60 -16.70
C GLY A 340 34.91 10.18 -15.52
N HIS A 341 34.33 9.73 -14.39
CA HIS A 341 35.07 9.12 -13.30
C HIS A 341 35.27 7.61 -13.53
N GLU A 342 36.37 7.05 -13.03
CA GLU A 342 36.54 5.59 -12.98
C GLU A 342 35.36 4.99 -12.22
N ARG A 343 34.60 4.10 -12.87
CA ARG A 343 33.42 3.41 -12.33
C ARG A 343 33.62 2.91 -10.90
N THR A 344 34.83 2.42 -10.60
CA THR A 344 35.25 1.95 -9.27
C THR A 344 35.09 3.02 -8.19
N GLN A 345 35.47 4.28 -8.48
CA GLN A 345 35.34 5.38 -7.53
C GLN A 345 33.87 5.73 -7.26
N ILE A 346 33.02 5.74 -8.28
CA ILE A 346 31.57 5.99 -8.11
C ILE A 346 30.93 4.91 -7.25
N ILE A 347 31.27 3.64 -7.49
CA ILE A 347 30.81 2.52 -6.66
C ILE A 347 31.26 2.73 -5.21
N SER A 348 32.52 3.11 -5.00
CA SER A 348 33.08 3.38 -3.67
C SER A 348 32.37 4.52 -2.95
N ASP A 349 32.18 5.67 -3.61
CA ASP A 349 31.56 6.87 -3.06
C ASP A 349 30.10 6.59 -2.66
N ARG A 350 29.34 5.92 -3.54
CA ARG A 350 27.95 5.55 -3.24
C ARG A 350 27.86 4.55 -2.11
N ALA A 351 28.78 3.58 -2.04
CA ALA A 351 28.84 2.63 -0.94
C ALA A 351 29.18 3.33 0.39
N GLN A 352 30.03 4.35 0.37
CA GLN A 352 30.31 5.20 1.52
C GLN A 352 29.05 5.97 1.95
N GLY A 353 28.39 6.67 1.03
CA GLY A 353 27.14 7.39 1.32
C GLY A 353 26.06 6.48 1.92
N PHE A 354 25.94 5.25 1.44
CA PHE A 354 24.98 4.29 1.99
C PHE A 354 25.35 3.81 3.41
N ARG A 355 26.64 3.60 3.71
CA ARG A 355 27.10 3.29 5.07
C ARG A 355 26.82 4.44 6.03
N GLU A 356 27.19 5.65 5.63
CA GLU A 356 26.96 6.85 6.44
C GLU A 356 25.46 7.10 6.70
N LEU A 357 24.61 6.87 5.70
CA LEU A 357 23.16 6.92 5.86
C LEU A 357 22.67 5.89 6.89
N LYS A 358 23.16 4.65 6.82
CA LYS A 358 22.77 3.60 7.77
C LYS A 358 23.21 3.95 9.20
N ASP A 359 24.45 4.40 9.37
CA ASP A 359 25.00 4.77 10.67
C ASP A 359 24.22 5.95 11.26
N TYR A 360 23.88 6.93 10.42
CA TYR A 360 23.05 8.07 10.81
C TYR A 360 21.65 7.62 11.30
N LEU A 361 20.96 6.78 10.52
CA LEU A 361 19.61 6.29 10.86
C LEU A 361 19.56 5.34 12.06
N THR A 362 20.69 4.72 12.43
CA THR A 362 20.77 3.83 13.61
C THR A 362 21.28 4.54 14.86
N GLY A 363 22.06 5.63 14.70
CA GLY A 363 22.55 6.45 15.80
C GLY A 363 21.60 7.57 16.24
N CYS A 364 20.66 7.97 15.37
CA CYS A 364 19.54 8.80 15.79
C CYS A 364 18.52 7.92 16.52
N ASP A 365 18.38 8.07 17.84
CA ASP A 365 17.11 7.75 18.52
C ASP A 365 16.05 8.70 17.98
N ILE A 366 15.51 8.40 16.80
CA ILE A 366 14.34 9.07 16.25
C ILE A 366 13.19 8.55 17.11
N GLY A 367 12.88 9.28 18.19
CA GLY A 367 11.99 8.84 19.26
C GLY A 367 10.72 8.17 18.75
N VAL A 368 10.51 6.94 19.20
CA VAL A 368 9.31 6.10 19.00
C VAL A 368 8.08 6.70 19.67
#